data_AF-A0A7S7RQM3-F1
#
_entry.id   AF-A0A7S7RQM3-F1
#
_cell.length_a   1.000
_cell.length_b   1.000
_cell.length_c   1.000
_cell.angle_alpha   90.00
_cell.angle_beta   90.00
_cell.angle_gamma   90.00
#
_symmetry.space_group_name_H-M   'P 1'
#
loop_
_entity.id
_entity.type
_entity.pdbx_description
1 polymer ?
#
loop_
_entity_poly.entity_id
_entity_poly.type
_entity_poly.pdbx_seq_one_letter_code
_entity_poly.pdbx_strand_id
1 'polypeptide(L)' 'MREPVEELESRLERALLSIENIAEKVADKKMDAYEGFMETEKYRDVIVEIGYKLKEVGIDITTRTE' A
#
# COMPACT_ATOMS: atom_id res chain seq x y z
N MET A 1 21.28 -8.61 -1.02
CA MET A 1 21.38 -7.27 -1.64
C MET A 1 20.28 -6.41 -1.02
N ARG A 2 20.55 -5.15 -0.66
CA ARG A 2 19.47 -4.21 -0.29
C ARG A 2 18.68 -3.90 -1.56
N GLU A 3 17.36 -3.97 -1.48
CA GLU A 3 16.49 -3.51 -2.57
C GLU A 3 16.71 -2.00 -2.79
N PRO A 4 16.76 -1.52 -4.05
CA PRO A 4 16.84 -0.09 -4.33
C PRO A 4 15.63 0.65 -3.75
N VAL A 5 15.86 1.89 -3.28
CA VAL A 5 14.79 2.75 -2.74
C VAL A 5 13.66 2.95 -3.75
N GLU A 6 14.02 3.21 -5.01
CA GLU A 6 13.06 3.41 -6.12
C GLU A 6 12.15 2.19 -6.33
N GLU A 7 12.67 0.98 -6.13
CA GLU A 7 11.89 -0.26 -6.24
C GLU A 7 10.91 -0.40 -5.08
N LEU A 8 11.34 -0.07 -3.86
CA LEU A 8 10.48 -0.04 -2.67
C LEU A 8 9.37 1.00 -2.80
N GLU A 9 9.69 2.20 -3.29
CA GLU A 9 8.71 3.26 -3.53
C GLU A 9 7.70 2.85 -4.62
N SER A 10 8.18 2.29 -5.74
CA SER A 10 7.31 1.79 -6.80
C SER A 10 6.39 0.66 -6.33
N ARG A 11 6.88 -0.23 -5.45
CA ARG A 11 6.07 -1.28 -4.83
C ARG A 11 5.01 -0.69 -3.89
N LEU A 12 5.37 0.32 -3.09
CA LEU A 12 4.45 1.00 -2.19
C LEU A 12 3.33 1.69 -2.98
N GLU A 13 3.68 2.45 -4.01
CA GLU A 13 2.71 3.14 -4.87
C GLU A 13 1.73 2.16 -5.53
N ARG A 14 2.23 1.04 -6.06
CA ARG A 14 1.35 -0.01 -6.61
C ARG A 14 0.41 -0.62 -5.58
N ALA A 15 0.86 -0.81 -4.34
CA ALA A 15 0.02 -1.33 -3.27
C ALA A 15 -1.07 -0.32 -2.90
N LEU A 16 -0.73 0.95 -2.76
CA LEU A 16 -1.68 2.03 -2.46
C LEU A 16 -2.71 2.20 -3.60
N LEU A 17 -2.27 2.24 -4.86
CA LEU A 17 -3.17 2.28 -6.02
C LEU A 17 -4.12 1.09 -6.06
N SER A 18 -3.65 -0.10 -5.66
CA SER A 18 -4.51 -1.29 -5.60
C SER A 18 -5.61 -1.13 -4.54
N ILE A 19 -5.29 -0.54 -3.38
CA ILE A 19 -6.26 -0.23 -2.32
C ILE A 19 -7.28 0.81 -2.81
N GLU A 20 -6.83 1.86 -3.49
CA GLU A 20 -7.72 2.87 -4.07
C GLU A 20 -8.70 2.26 -5.10
N ASN A 21 -8.20 1.39 -5.97
CA ASN A 21 -9.04 0.66 -6.93
C ASN A 21 -10.08 -0.23 -6.24
N ILE A 22 -9.76 -0.82 -5.08
CA ILE A 22 -10.73 -1.57 -4.27
C ILE A 22 -11.78 -0.61 -3.70
N ALA A 23 -11.35 0.52 -3.13
CA ALA A 23 -12.25 1.53 -2.59
C ALA A 23 -13.22 2.07 -3.66
N GLU A 24 -12.73 2.31 -4.88
CA GLU A 24 -13.56 2.72 -6.02
C GLU A 24 -14.60 1.65 -6.38
N LYS A 25 -14.22 0.37 -6.42
CA LYS A 25 -15.18 -0.73 -6.66
C LYS A 25 -16.27 -0.81 -5.60
N VAL A 26 -15.92 -0.56 -4.34
CA VAL A 26 -16.89 -0.51 -3.24
C VAL A 26 -17.81 0.71 -3.40
N ALA A 27 -17.27 1.89 -3.71
CA ALA A 27 -18.05 3.11 -3.94
C ALA A 27 -19.03 2.96 -5.11
N ASP A 28 -18.60 2.30 -6.19
CA ASP A 28 -19.39 1.97 -7.38
C ASP A 28 -20.40 0.84 -7.16
N LYS A 29 -20.46 0.24 -5.96
CA LYS A 29 -21.28 -0.94 -5.63
C LYS A 29 -20.98 -2.17 -6.49
N LYS A 30 -19.76 -2.25 -7.04
CA LYS A 30 -19.23 -3.40 -7.78
C LYS A 30 -18.59 -4.45 -6.87
N MET A 31 -18.39 -4.12 -5.59
CA MET A 31 -17.84 -4.97 -4.54
C MET A 31 -18.53 -4.63 -3.21
N ASP A 32 -18.81 -5.63 -2.38
CA ASP A 32 -19.38 -5.38 -1.05
C ASP A 32 -18.35 -4.75 -0.11
N ALA A 33 -18.80 -3.98 0.89
CA ALA A 33 -17.90 -3.33 1.84
C ALA A 33 -17.05 -4.32 2.65
N TYR A 34 -17.61 -5.46 3.06
CA TYR A 34 -16.87 -6.49 3.77
C TYR A 34 -15.83 -7.17 2.86
N GLU A 35 -16.23 -7.48 1.63
CA GLU A 35 -15.32 -8.04 0.63
C GLU A 35 -14.16 -7.08 0.34
N GLY A 36 -14.47 -5.80 0.12
CA GLY A 36 -13.46 -4.76 -0.08
C GLY A 36 -12.49 -4.65 1.09
N PHE A 37 -12.99 -4.66 2.32
CA PHE A 37 -12.14 -4.68 3.52
C PHE A 37 -11.18 -5.87 3.52
N MET A 38 -11.69 -7.08 3.29
CA MET A 38 -10.87 -8.30 3.26
C MET A 38 -9.82 -8.28 2.14
N GLU A 39 -10.14 -7.71 0.98
CA GLU A 39 -9.18 -7.53 -0.11
C GLU A 39 -8.09 -6.50 0.24
N THR A 40 -8.44 -5.40 0.92
CA THR A 40 -7.44 -4.41 1.37
C THR A 40 -6.46 -4.97 2.41
N GLU A 41 -6.92 -5.85 3.31
CA GLU A 41 -6.07 -6.46 4.34
C GLU A 41 -4.89 -7.26 3.74
N LYS A 42 -5.02 -7.77 2.50
CA LYS A 42 -3.94 -8.49 1.80
C LYS A 42 -2.72 -7.62 1.51
N TYR A 43 -2.90 -6.29 1.46
CA TYR A 43 -1.83 -5.34 1.18
C TYR A 43 -1.13 -4.82 2.45
N ARG A 44 -1.73 -5.06 3.62
CA ARG A 44 -1.23 -4.56 4.91
C ARG A 44 0.21 -4.98 5.17
N ASP A 45 0.48 -6.28 5.07
CA ASP A 45 1.81 -6.82 5.40
C ASP A 45 2.88 -6.32 4.42
N VAL A 46 2.51 -6.13 3.14
CA VAL A 46 3.40 -5.56 2.12
C VAL A 46 3.76 -4.11 2.44
N ILE A 47 2.77 -3.28 2.79
CA ILE A 47 2.99 -1.87 3.14
C ILE A 47 3.87 -1.75 4.39
N VAL A 48 3.60 -2.57 5.41
CA VAL A 48 4.38 -2.60 6.65
C VAL A 48 5.83 -3.01 6.38
N GLU A 49 6.05 -4.07 5.61
CA GLU A 49 7.38 -4.52 5.19
C GLU A 49 8.16 -3.41 4.48
N ILE A 50 7.54 -2.77 3.49
CA ILE A 50 8.16 -1.69 2.72
C ILE A 50 8.47 -0.50 3.63
N GLY A 51 7.54 -0.14 4.53
CA GLY A 51 7.74 0.92 5.51
C GLY A 51 8.97 0.69 6.39
N TYR A 52 9.17 -0.53 6.87
CA TYR A 52 10.37 -0.88 7.64
C TYR A 52 11.65 -0.75 6.79
N LYS A 53 11.65 -1.26 5.56
CA LYS A 53 12.82 -1.19 4.66
C LYS A 53 13.18 0.26 4.30
N LEU A 54 12.20 1.12 4.05
CA LEU A 54 12.41 2.54 3.80
C LEU A 54 12.91 3.28 5.05
N LYS A 55 12.43 2.89 6.24
CA LYS A 55 12.88 3.48 7.50
C LYS A 55 14.35 3.19 7.80
N GLU A 56 14.88 2.03 7.39
CA GLU A 56 16.31 1.70 7.52
C GLU A 56 17.22 2.66 6.74
N VAL A 57 16.70 3.33 5.71
CA VAL A 57 17.44 4.32 4.91
C VAL A 57 17.02 5.76 5.22
N GLY A 58 16.24 5.97 6.29
CA GLY A 58 15.84 7.29 6.78
C GLY A 58 14.58 7.87 6.14
N ILE A 59 13.79 7.06 5.42
CA ILE A 59 12.53 7.48 4.80
C ILE A 59 11.35 6.97 5.64
N ASP A 60 10.57 7.87 6.22
CA ASP A 60 9.37 7.51 7.00
C ASP A 60 8.08 7.74 6.19
N ILE A 61 7.44 6.65 5.79
CA ILE A 61 6.23 6.67 4.96
C ILE A 61 5.01 7.25 5.68
N THR A 62 5.01 7.31 7.01
CA THR A 62 3.88 7.87 7.79
C THR A 62 3.88 9.39 7.82
N THR A 63 5.00 10.00 7.44
CA THR A 63 5.17 11.46 7.38
C THR A 63 4.93 12.04 5.98
N ARG A 64 4.61 11.17 5.00
CA ARG A 64 4.20 11.60 3.66
C ARG A 64 2.82 12.25 3.77
N THR A 65 2.81 13.56 3.95
CA THR A 65 1.67 14.41 3.61
C THR A 65 1.73 14.64 2.11
N GLU A 66 0.68 14.26 1.38
CA GLU A 66 0.44 14.76 0.02
C GLU A 66 0.48 16.30 -0.02
#